data_AF-A0A141CH60-F1
#
_entry.id   AF-A0A141CH60-F1
#
_cell.length_a   1.000
_cell.length_b   1.000
_cell.length_c   1.000
_cell.angle_alpha   90.00
_cell.angle_beta   90.00
_cell.angle_gamma   90.00
#
_symmetry.space_group_name_H-M   'P 1'
#
loop_
_entity.id
_entity.type
_entity.pdbx_description
1 polymer ?
#
loop_
_entity_poly.entity_id
_entity_poly.type
_entity_poly.pdbx_seq_one_letter_code
_entity_poly.pdbx_strand_id
1 'polypeptide(L)'
;AHPDLADNVRPGSKNVVTGSSDPTPTDPDSAHGTSVSGLIGAVDNSIGTLGVAPRVQLQGFNLLDERSKQLQKDWIYALGGSTATADNRVFNQ
;
A
#
# COMPACT_ATOMS: atom_id res chain seq x y z
N ALA A 1 -1.37 5.79 -10.63
CA ALA A 1 -1.68 6.38 -9.31
C ALA A 1 -3.17 6.69 -9.24
N HIS A 2 -3.86 6.27 -8.18
CA HIS A 2 -5.31 6.48 -8.02
C HIS A 2 -5.59 7.90 -7.48
N PRO A 3 -6.49 8.68 -8.10
CA PRO A 3 -6.71 10.07 -7.72
C PRO A 3 -7.27 10.22 -6.29
N ASP A 4 -8.03 9.23 -5.82
CA ASP A 4 -8.63 9.23 -4.48
C ASP A 4 -7.72 8.65 -3.37
N LEU A 5 -6.45 8.38 -3.68
CA LEU A 5 -5.46 7.85 -2.73
C LEU A 5 -4.14 8.62 -2.73
N ALA A 6 -3.76 9.19 -3.89
CA ALA A 6 -2.41 9.72 -4.12
C ALA A 6 -1.95 10.72 -3.04
N ASP A 7 -2.82 11.62 -2.59
CA ASP A 7 -2.49 12.65 -1.58
C ASP A 7 -2.18 12.04 -0.20
N ASN A 8 -2.71 10.86 0.09
CA ASN A 8 -2.46 10.12 1.33
C ASN A 8 -1.30 9.12 1.19
N VAL A 9 -0.69 8.93 0.02
CA VAL A 9 0.45 8.02 -0.13
C VAL A 9 1.75 8.73 0.25
N ARG A 10 2.48 8.17 1.23
CA ARG A 10 3.82 8.65 1.62
C ARG A 10 4.94 7.79 1.01
N PRO A 11 6.19 8.29 0.94
CA PRO A 11 7.33 7.47 0.52
C PRO A 11 7.53 6.23 1.40
N GLY A 12 8.16 5.19 0.84
CA GLY A 12 8.57 3.97 1.56
C GLY A 12 7.83 2.69 1.16
N SER A 13 6.82 2.80 0.30
CA SER A 13 6.23 1.66 -0.41
C SER A 13 7.29 0.86 -1.17
N LYS A 14 7.04 -0.44 -1.38
CA LYS A 14 7.94 -1.30 -2.15
C LYS A 14 7.16 -2.33 -2.94
N ASN A 15 7.51 -2.46 -4.21
CA ASN A 15 7.12 -3.58 -5.03
C ASN A 15 8.10 -4.74 -4.79
N VAL A 16 7.64 -5.84 -4.19
CA VAL A 16 8.52 -6.96 -3.83
C VAL A 16 8.86 -7.85 -5.04
N VAL A 17 8.11 -7.71 -6.14
CA VAL A 17 8.35 -8.43 -7.40
C VAL A 17 9.43 -7.72 -8.23
N THR A 18 9.33 -6.40 -8.37
CA THR A 18 10.22 -5.62 -9.25
C THR A 18 11.35 -4.91 -8.50
N GLY A 19 11.22 -4.75 -7.18
CA GLY A 19 12.14 -3.97 -6.35
C GLY A 19 11.94 -2.45 -6.42
N SER A 20 10.97 -1.96 -7.20
CA SER A 20 10.66 -0.52 -7.30
C SER A 20 9.97 0.01 -6.04
N SER A 21 9.84 1.33 -5.92
CA SER A 21 9.02 1.99 -4.89
C SER A 21 7.53 2.12 -5.27
N ASP A 22 7.13 1.59 -6.43
CA ASP A 22 5.75 1.67 -6.94
C ASP A 22 5.09 0.28 -6.90
N PRO A 23 4.24 0.01 -5.89
CA PRO A 23 3.55 -1.27 -5.74
C PRO A 23 2.30 -1.39 -6.63
N THR A 24 2.09 -0.50 -7.60
CA THR A 24 0.93 -0.56 -8.50
C THR A 24 0.91 -1.91 -9.24
N PRO A 25 -0.20 -2.66 -9.16
CA PRO A 25 -0.34 -3.93 -9.86
C PRO A 25 -0.40 -3.70 -11.38
N THR A 26 0.12 -4.66 -12.14
CA THR A 26 0.01 -4.69 -13.61
C THR A 26 -1.15 -5.57 -14.09
N ASP A 27 -1.64 -6.45 -13.22
CA ASP A 27 -2.79 -7.30 -13.46
C ASP A 27 -4.07 -6.56 -13.02
N PRO A 28 -5.10 -6.43 -13.89
CA PRO A 28 -6.35 -5.75 -13.56
C PRO A 28 -7.15 -6.42 -12.43
N ASP A 29 -7.00 -7.73 -12.21
CA ASP A 29 -7.74 -8.46 -11.18
C ASP A 29 -7.10 -8.32 -9.79
N SER A 30 -5.84 -7.87 -9.73
CA SER A 30 -5.08 -7.59 -8.51
C SER A 30 -5.48 -6.27 -7.82
N ALA A 31 -6.78 -6.01 -7.67
CA ALA A 31 -7.33 -4.77 -7.12
C ALA A 31 -7.46 -4.75 -5.57
N HIS A 32 -7.30 -5.90 -4.91
CA HIS A 32 -7.57 -6.08 -3.48
C HIS A 32 -6.91 -5.02 -2.59
N GLY A 33 -5.59 -4.82 -2.73
CA GLY A 33 -4.83 -3.87 -1.91
C GLY A 33 -5.28 -2.41 -2.11
N THR A 34 -5.65 -2.02 -3.33
CA THR A 34 -6.19 -0.68 -3.63
C THR A 34 -7.56 -0.50 -2.98
N SER A 35 -8.44 -1.50 -3.06
CA SER A 35 -9.76 -1.46 -2.42
C SER A 35 -9.67 -1.36 -0.90
N VAL A 36 -8.81 -2.17 -0.28
CA VAL A 36 -8.52 -2.10 1.16
C VAL A 36 -7.98 -0.72 1.55
N SER A 37 -7.05 -0.17 0.78
CA SER A 37 -6.49 1.16 1.01
C SER A 37 -7.55 2.26 0.95
N GLY A 38 -8.52 2.14 0.03
CA GLY A 38 -9.66 3.06 -0.08
C GLY A 38 -10.53 3.07 1.17
N LEU A 39 -10.89 1.89 1.69
CA LEU A 39 -11.67 1.79 2.94
C LEU A 39 -10.94 2.46 4.13
N ILE A 40 -9.63 2.32 4.19
CA ILE A 40 -8.82 2.88 5.29
C ILE A 40 -8.66 4.40 5.14
N GLY A 41 -8.25 4.87 3.96
CA GLY A 41 -7.71 6.22 3.80
C GLY A 41 -7.95 6.83 2.42
N ALA A 42 -9.06 6.54 1.75
CA ALA A 42 -9.51 7.38 0.62
C ALA A 42 -9.61 8.85 1.07
N VAL A 43 -9.16 9.74 0.19
CA VAL A 43 -8.95 11.16 0.47
C VAL A 43 -10.30 11.87 0.62
N ASP A 44 -10.43 12.74 1.62
CA ASP A 44 -11.61 13.63 1.74
C ASP A 44 -11.54 14.74 0.69
N ASN A 45 -12.21 14.52 -0.46
CA ASN A 45 -12.22 15.43 -1.60
C ASN A 45 -13.60 15.40 -2.31
N SER A 46 -13.70 15.98 -3.52
CA SER A 46 -14.95 16.08 -4.28
C SER A 46 -15.17 14.96 -5.30
N ILE A 47 -14.45 13.84 -5.21
CA ILE A 47 -14.58 12.66 -6.08
C ILE A 47 -14.64 11.38 -5.23
N GLY A 48 -14.97 10.25 -5.83
CA GLY A 48 -14.77 8.93 -5.20
C GLY A 48 -15.50 8.73 -3.88
N THR A 49 -14.76 8.31 -2.85
CA THR A 49 -15.27 7.83 -1.56
C THR A 49 -14.51 8.45 -0.38
N LEU A 50 -15.04 8.31 0.84
CA LEU A 50 -14.38 8.79 2.07
C LEU A 50 -13.84 7.62 2.88
N GLY A 51 -12.54 7.60 3.15
CA GLY A 51 -11.91 6.57 4.00
C GLY A 51 -12.30 6.73 5.48
N VAL A 52 -12.17 5.67 6.27
CA VAL A 52 -12.41 5.71 7.72
C VAL A 52 -11.48 6.70 8.43
N ALA A 53 -10.23 6.80 7.97
CA ALA A 53 -9.22 7.74 8.43
C ALA A 53 -8.64 8.52 7.23
N PRO A 54 -9.37 9.49 6.67
CA PRO A 54 -9.06 10.11 5.38
C PRO A 54 -7.84 11.05 5.40
N ARG A 55 -7.18 11.19 6.56
CA ARG A 55 -5.94 11.95 6.77
C ARG A 55 -4.76 11.09 7.21
N VAL A 56 -4.91 9.76 7.14
CA VAL A 56 -3.82 8.81 7.41
C VAL A 56 -2.87 8.77 6.21
N GLN A 57 -1.60 8.53 6.46
CA GLN A 57 -0.65 8.25 5.39
C GLN A 57 -0.56 6.74 5.11
N LEU A 58 -0.47 6.37 3.84
CA LEU A 58 -0.44 5.00 3.34
C LEU A 58 0.93 4.67 2.74
N GLN A 59 1.36 3.42 2.93
CA GLN A 59 2.44 2.77 2.20
C GLN A 59 1.91 1.41 1.70
N GLY A 60 2.33 1.00 0.50
CA GLY A 60 1.92 -0.26 -0.13
C GLY A 60 3.07 -1.24 -0.28
N PHE A 61 2.79 -2.51 0.04
CA PHE A 61 3.71 -3.64 -0.14
C PHE A 61 2.95 -4.80 -0.79
N ASN A 62 3.19 -5.08 -2.06
CA ASN A 62 2.41 -6.07 -2.85
C ASN A 62 2.85 -7.52 -2.58
N LEU A 63 2.90 -7.93 -1.32
CA LEU A 63 3.33 -9.28 -0.90
C LEU A 63 2.46 -10.40 -1.50
N LEU A 64 1.20 -10.09 -1.78
CA LEU A 64 0.20 -10.99 -2.35
C LEU A 64 0.07 -10.87 -3.88
N ASP A 65 0.93 -10.09 -4.56
CA ASP A 65 1.02 -10.14 -6.04
C ASP A 65 1.28 -11.58 -6.46
N GLU A 66 0.63 -12.06 -7.52
CA GLU A 66 0.73 -13.45 -7.98
C GLU A 66 2.16 -13.89 -8.33
N ARG A 67 3.02 -12.93 -8.69
CA ARG A 67 4.44 -13.20 -9.01
C ARG A 67 5.35 -13.11 -7.79
N SER A 68 4.82 -12.67 -6.64
CA SER A 68 5.56 -12.63 -5.38
C SER A 68 5.89 -14.04 -4.92
N LYS A 69 7.15 -14.25 -4.51
CA LYS A 69 7.58 -15.51 -3.88
C LYS A 69 7.27 -15.56 -2.37
N GLN A 70 6.65 -14.52 -1.82
CA GLN A 70 6.31 -14.39 -0.40
C GLN A 70 7.50 -14.70 0.52
N LEU A 71 8.69 -14.18 0.19
CA LEU A 71 9.91 -14.48 0.93
C LEU A 71 9.82 -13.88 2.34
N GLN A 72 10.35 -14.59 3.35
CA GLN A 72 10.39 -14.14 4.74
C GLN A 72 10.98 -12.73 4.89
N LYS A 73 12.02 -12.41 4.10
CA LYS A 73 12.65 -11.08 4.11
C LYS A 73 11.71 -9.95 3.68
N ASP A 74 10.75 -10.23 2.79
CA ASP A 74 9.83 -9.23 2.27
C ASP A 74 8.69 -9.00 3.28
N TRP A 75 8.23 -10.06 3.96
CA TRP A 75 7.33 -9.93 5.12
C TRP A 75 7.96 -9.10 6.24
N ILE A 76 9.20 -9.40 6.63
CA ILE A 76 9.92 -8.63 7.66
C ILE A 76 10.04 -7.16 7.22
N TYR A 77 10.36 -6.90 5.96
CA TYR A 77 10.48 -5.53 5.44
C TYR A 77 9.17 -4.75 5.58
N ALA A 78 8.05 -5.34 5.14
CA ALA A 78 6.73 -4.71 5.17
C ALA A 78 6.15 -4.57 6.59
N LEU A 79 6.50 -5.46 7.51
CA LEU A 79 5.92 -5.57 8.85
C LEU A 79 6.80 -4.98 9.95
N GLY A 80 7.43 -3.84 9.68
CA GLY A 80 8.16 -3.05 10.69
C GLY A 80 9.62 -3.45 10.92
N GLY A 81 10.14 -4.45 10.20
CA GLY A 81 11.53 -4.86 10.28
C GLY A 81 12.50 -4.04 9.41
N SER A 82 12.05 -2.92 8.82
CA SER A 82 12.88 -2.04 8.00
C SER A 82 12.81 -0.59 8.48
N THR A 83 13.81 0.23 8.13
CA THR A 83 13.78 1.66 8.41
C THR A 83 12.62 2.39 7.73
N ALA A 84 12.17 1.91 6.56
CA ALA A 84 11.05 2.48 5.82
C ALA A 84 9.69 2.26 6.52
N THR A 85 9.61 1.24 7.38
CA THR A 85 8.39 0.83 8.11
C THR A 85 8.51 1.04 9.61
N ALA A 86 9.63 1.58 10.10
CA ALA A 86 9.91 1.74 11.53
C ALA A 86 8.98 2.72 12.25
N ASP A 87 8.39 3.67 11.52
CA ASP A 87 7.43 4.65 12.03
C ASP A 87 5.97 4.31 11.72
N ASN A 88 5.70 3.16 11.08
CA ASN A 88 4.34 2.67 10.90
C ASN A 88 3.73 2.26 12.24
N ARG A 89 2.49 2.68 12.48
CA ARG A 89 1.75 2.37 13.73
C ARG A 89 0.68 1.29 13.56
N VAL A 90 0.27 1.03 12.33
CA VAL A 90 -0.75 0.05 11.98
C VAL A 90 -0.29 -0.66 10.71
N PHE A 91 -0.48 -1.99 10.68
CA PHE A 91 -0.22 -2.84 9.53
C PHE A 91 -1.50 -3.60 9.20
N ASN A 92 -1.85 -3.67 7.92
CA ASN A 92 -3.01 -4.41 7.43
C ASN A 92 -2.59 -5.23 6.21
N GLN A 93 -3.13 -6.45 6.11
CA GLN A 93 -2.94 -7.36 4.97
C GLN A 93 -4.19 -7.40 4.10
#